data_AF-A0A428MHH0-F1
#
_entry.id   AF-A0A428MHH0-F1
#
_cell.length_a   1.000
_cell.length_b   1.000
_cell.length_c   1.000
_cell.angle_alpha   90.00
_cell.angle_beta   90.00
_cell.angle_gamma   90.00
#
_symmetry.space_group_name_H-M   'P 1'
#
loop_
_entity.id
_entity.type
_entity.pdbx_description
1 polymer ?
#
loop_
_entity_poly.entity_id
_entity_poly.type
_entity_poly.pdbx_seq_one_letter_code
_entity_poly.pdbx_strand_id
1 'polypeptide(L)'
;MRRVVLIASFLAVPIIAIASYIYIEDRTAQKIAVQIYADDARVISQAVHQYTVDKRRPPQSFDDLVNAGYLKAIPGRRPMYSDPIPLQKGRV
;
A
#
# COMPACT_ATOMS: atom_id res chain seq x y z
N MET A 1 -26.59 10.59 -40.66
CA MET A 1 -26.71 10.43 -39.20
C MET A 1 -26.32 9.03 -38.72
N ARG A 2 -26.97 7.94 -39.16
CA ARG A 2 -26.62 6.55 -38.74
C ARG A 2 -25.14 6.17 -38.89
N ARG A 3 -24.48 6.52 -40.01
CA ARG A 3 -23.06 6.21 -40.25
C ARG A 3 -22.10 6.99 -39.33
N VAL A 4 -22.45 8.23 -38.98
CA VAL A 4 -21.65 9.07 -38.06
C VAL A 4 -21.72 8.51 -36.64
N VAL A 5 -22.90 8.05 -36.22
CA VAL A 5 -23.08 7.39 -34.92
C VAL A 5 -22.26 6.09 -34.83
N LEU A 6 -22.26 5.27 -35.88
CA LEU A 6 -21.47 4.03 -35.91
C LEU A 6 -19.96 4.29 -35.81
N ILE A 7 -19.45 5.28 -36.54
CA ILE A 7 -18.02 5.63 -36.51
C ILE A 7 -17.64 6.22 -35.15
N ALA A 8 -18.47 7.09 -34.58
CA ALA A 8 -18.23 7.68 -33.26
C ALA A 8 -18.24 6.61 -32.15
N SER A 9 -19.18 5.66 -32.18
CA SER A 9 -19.22 4.56 -31.21
C SER A 9 -18.02 3.63 -31.34
N PHE A 10 -17.57 3.34 -32.57
CA PHE A 10 -16.41 2.47 -32.80
C PHE A 10 -15.10 3.07 -32.26
N LEU A 11 -14.96 4.40 -32.30
CA LEU A 11 -13.82 5.11 -31.73
C LEU A 11 -13.89 5.28 -30.21
N ALA A 12 -15.09 5.43 -29.63
CA ALA A 12 -15.26 5.69 -28.20
C ALA A 12 -15.02 4.45 -27.32
N VAL A 13 -15.42 3.25 -27.78
CA VAL A 13 -15.30 1.99 -27.02
C VAL A 13 -13.86 1.65 -26.60
N PRO A 14 -12.84 1.67 -27.49
CA PRO A 14 -11.47 1.34 -27.09
C PRO A 14 -10.89 2.38 -26.11
N ILE A 15 -11.28 3.65 -26.22
CA ILE A 15 -10.82 4.71 -25.30
C ILE A 15 -11.34 4.47 -23.88
N ILE A 16 -12.62 4.12 -23.74
CA ILE A 16 -13.24 3.83 -22.45
C ILE A 16 -12.65 2.55 -21.82
N ALA A 17 -12.34 1.55 -22.64
CA ALA A 17 -11.74 0.29 -22.19
C ALA A 17 -10.31 0.47 -21.64
N ILE A 18 -9.49 1.31 -22.28
CA ILE A 18 -8.14 1.63 -21.80
C ILE A 18 -8.22 2.47 -20.51
N ALA A 19 -9.13 3.46 -20.47
CA ALA A 19 -9.30 4.31 -19.30
C ALA A 19 -9.78 3.53 -18.06
N SER A 20 -10.69 2.56 -18.23
CA SER A 20 -11.17 1.73 -17.12
C SER A 20 -10.10 0.79 -16.59
N TYR A 21 -9.23 0.26 -17.45
CA TYR A 21 -8.11 -0.59 -17.06
C TYR A 21 -7.11 0.15 -16.15
N ILE A 22 -6.70 1.36 -16.56
CA ILE A 22 -5.78 2.22 -15.78
C ILE A 22 -6.39 2.57 -14.40
N TYR A 23 -7.70 2.80 -14.34
CA TYR A 23 -8.38 3.23 -13.11
C TYR A 23 -8.46 2.14 -12.01
N ILE A 24 -8.39 0.86 -12.40
CA ILE A 24 -8.50 -0.28 -11.45
C ILE A 24 -7.14 -0.59 -10.78
N GLU A 25 -6.04 -0.36 -11.49
CA GLU A 25 -4.69 -0.71 -11.04
C GLU A 25 -4.21 0.21 -9.89
N ASP A 26 -4.45 1.52 -10.02
CA ASP A 26 -4.09 2.52 -9.01
C ASP A 26 -4.78 2.30 -7.65
N ARG A 27 -6.04 1.87 -7.68
CA ARG A 27 -6.82 1.60 -6.46
C ARG A 27 -6.29 0.38 -5.70
N THR A 28 -5.70 -0.58 -6.40
CA THR A 28 -5.25 -1.84 -5.79
C THR A 28 -3.92 -1.65 -5.09
N ALA A 29 -2.97 -0.96 -5.72
CA ALA A 29 -1.68 -0.63 -5.10
C ALA A 29 -1.84 0.29 -3.88
N GLN A 30 -2.71 1.31 -3.97
CA GLN A 30 -3.00 2.20 -2.83
C GLN A 30 -3.65 1.45 -1.66
N LYS A 31 -4.60 0.54 -1.93
CA LYS A 31 -5.23 -0.29 -0.90
C LYS A 31 -4.20 -1.16 -0.17
N ILE A 32 -3.27 -1.75 -0.91
CA ILE A 32 -2.21 -2.60 -0.32
C ILE A 32 -1.28 -1.75 0.56
N ALA A 33 -0.85 -0.58 0.10
CA ALA A 33 0.01 0.32 0.88
C ALA A 33 -0.67 0.76 2.20
N VAL A 34 -1.94 1.13 2.14
CA VAL A 34 -2.72 1.51 3.33
C VAL A 34 -2.86 0.32 4.31
N GLN A 35 -3.05 -0.89 3.79
CA GLN A 35 -3.11 -2.11 4.61
C GLN A 35 -1.77 -2.41 5.29
N ILE A 36 -0.65 -2.34 4.57
CA ILE A 36 0.68 -2.55 5.13
C ILE A 36 0.95 -1.55 6.28
N TYR A 37 0.64 -0.27 6.07
CA TYR A 37 0.83 0.74 7.11
C TYR A 37 -0.04 0.48 8.36
N ALA A 38 -1.30 0.06 8.15
CA ALA A 38 -2.19 -0.28 9.25
C ALA A 38 -1.70 -1.50 10.04
N ASP A 39 -1.14 -2.50 9.36
CA ASP A 39 -0.60 -3.70 10.01
C ASP A 39 0.69 -3.39 10.77
N ASP A 40 1.59 -2.58 10.20
CA ASP A 40 2.81 -2.11 10.87
C ASP A 40 2.46 -1.36 12.18
N ALA A 41 1.46 -0.47 12.14
CA ALA A 41 1.00 0.26 13.32
C ALA A 41 0.42 -0.67 14.40
N ARG A 42 -0.30 -1.74 14.01
CA ARG A 42 -0.82 -2.75 14.95
C ARG A 42 0.30 -3.53 15.61
N VAL A 43 1.30 -3.98 14.84
CA VAL A 43 2.46 -4.73 15.36
C VAL A 43 3.23 -3.89 16.37
N ILE A 44 3.49 -2.60 16.06
CA ILE A 44 4.14 -1.67 16.99
C ILE A 44 3.28 -1.50 18.26
N SER A 45 1.97 -1.30 18.11
CA SER A 45 1.07 -1.11 19.25
C SER A 45 1.04 -2.33 20.17
N GLN A 46 1.05 -3.54 19.61
CA GLN A 46 1.12 -4.78 20.38
C GLN A 46 2.46 -4.93 21.11
N ALA A 47 3.57 -4.59 20.46
CA ALA A 47 4.89 -4.59 21.08
C ALA A 47 4.99 -3.58 22.24
N VAL A 48 4.45 -2.36 22.06
CA VAL A 48 4.35 -1.35 23.13
C VAL A 48 3.53 -1.86 24.30
N HIS A 49 2.38 -2.49 24.03
CA HIS A 49 1.55 -3.04 25.09
C HIS A 49 2.29 -4.12 25.89
N GLN A 50 2.92 -5.08 25.21
CA GLN A 50 3.69 -6.12 25.86
C GLN A 50 4.85 -5.56 26.69
N TYR A 51 5.62 -4.61 26.12
CA TYR A 51 6.68 -3.92 26.86
C TYR A 51 6.13 -3.23 28.10
N THR A 52 4.97 -2.57 28.00
CA THR A 52 4.36 -1.85 29.11
C THR A 52 3.87 -2.80 30.20
N VAL A 53 3.31 -3.96 29.83
CA VAL A 53 2.90 -5.00 30.79
C VAL A 53 4.11 -5.54 31.53
N ASP A 54 5.18 -5.89 30.81
CA ASP A 54 6.35 -6.56 31.39
C ASP A 54 7.24 -5.60 32.19
N LYS A 55 7.44 -4.37 31.70
CA LYS A 55 8.32 -3.37 32.31
C LYS A 55 7.57 -2.38 33.21
N ARG A 56 6.24 -2.44 33.24
CA ARG A 56 5.34 -1.52 33.99
C ARG A 56 5.56 -0.04 33.67
N ARG A 57 6.13 0.24 32.49
CA ARG A 57 6.39 1.59 31.99
C ARG A 57 6.34 1.58 30.47
N PRO A 58 5.88 2.66 29.82
CA PRO A 58 5.96 2.76 28.38
C PRO A 58 7.43 2.83 27.91
N PRO A 59 7.72 2.40 26.68
CA PRO A 59 9.03 2.63 26.07
C PRO A 59 9.25 4.14 25.86
N GLN A 60 10.51 4.59 25.94
CA GLN A 60 10.87 5.98 25.63
C GLN A 60 11.04 6.17 24.12
N SER A 61 11.46 5.11 23.42
CA SER A 61 11.65 5.10 21.97
C SER A 61 11.29 3.75 21.35
N PHE A 62 11.13 3.69 20.03
CA PHE A 62 10.95 2.42 19.33
C PHE A 62 12.20 1.53 19.38
N ASP A 63 13.39 2.11 19.58
CA ASP A 63 14.63 1.33 19.76
C ASP A 63 14.60 0.50 21.05
N ASP A 64 13.89 0.96 22.09
CA ASP A 64 13.71 0.19 23.33
C ASP A 64 12.96 -1.13 23.07
N LEU A 65 12.00 -1.11 22.14
CA LEU A 65 11.26 -2.31 21.74
C LEU A 65 12.16 -3.30 20.99
N VAL A 66 13.10 -2.81 20.18
CA VAL A 66 14.07 -3.65 19.47
C VAL A 66 15.11 -4.23 20.43
N ASN A 67 15.71 -3.38 21.25
CA ASN A 67 16.73 -3.77 22.23
C ASN A 67 16.19 -4.75 23.29
N ALA A 68 14.91 -4.59 23.68
CA ALA A 68 14.26 -5.52 24.60
C ALA A 68 13.68 -6.78 23.90
N GLY A 69 13.78 -6.89 22.57
CA GLY A 69 13.39 -8.07 21.81
C GLY A 69 11.90 -8.20 21.48
N TYR A 70 11.09 -7.17 21.75
CA TYR A 70 9.67 -7.14 21.36
C TYR A 70 9.48 -6.88 19.86
N LEU A 71 10.46 -6.24 19.21
CA LEU A 71 10.53 -6.08 17.76
C LEU A 71 11.88 -6.59 17.26
N LYS A 72 11.91 -7.25 16.09
CA LYS A 72 13.19 -7.59 15.43
C LYS A 72 13.83 -6.38 14.77
N ALA A 73 13.01 -5.48 14.24
CA ALA A 73 13.37 -4.22 13.62
C ALA A 73 12.12 -3.33 13.58
N ILE A 74 12.31 -2.02 13.42
CA ILE A 74 11.21 -1.06 13.31
C ILE A 74 10.49 -1.25 11.95
N PRO A 75 9.17 -1.57 11.94
CA PRO A 75 8.37 -1.64 10.72
C PRO A 75 8.34 -0.29 9.96
N GLY A 76 8.14 -0.30 8.64
CA GLY A 76 8.27 0.91 7.82
C GLY A 76 9.69 1.32 7.40
N ARG A 77 10.76 0.70 7.94
CA ARG A 77 12.14 0.90 7.45
C ARG A 77 12.46 0.07 6.18
N ARG A 78 11.47 -0.60 5.59
CA ARG A 78 11.62 -1.36 4.33
C ARG A 78 11.49 -0.41 3.13
N PRO A 79 12.30 -0.56 2.07
CA PRO A 79 12.33 0.34 0.91
C PRO A 79 11.09 0.26 -0.01
N MET A 80 9.98 -0.31 0.45
CA MET A 80 8.79 -0.51 -0.40
C MET A 80 8.12 0.80 -0.83
N TYR A 81 8.48 1.94 -0.22
CA TYR A 81 7.96 3.27 -0.57
C TYR A 81 8.98 4.19 -1.26
N SER A 82 10.26 3.79 -1.37
CA SER A 82 11.25 4.52 -2.17
C SER A 82 11.29 4.05 -3.62
N ASP A 83 10.84 2.82 -3.88
CA ASP A 83 10.69 2.33 -5.23
C ASP A 83 9.33 2.79 -5.77
N PRO A 84 9.28 3.54 -6.88
CA PRO A 84 8.02 3.78 -7.57
C PRO A 84 7.38 2.41 -7.82
N ILE A 85 6.08 2.29 -7.51
CA ILE A 85 5.27 1.11 -7.85
C ILE A 85 5.67 0.74 -9.28
N PRO A 86 6.24 -0.46 -9.53
CA PRO A 86 6.64 -0.81 -10.87
C PRO A 86 5.36 -0.80 -11.70
N LEU A 87 5.18 0.27 -12.48
CA LEU A 87 4.27 0.28 -13.61
C LEU A 87 4.63 -0.99 -14.37
N GLN A 88 3.73 -1.97 -14.39
CA GLN A 88 3.97 -3.25 -15.03
C GLN A 88 4.11 -2.98 -16.53
N LYS A 89 5.29 -2.52 -16.94
CA LYS A 89 5.60 -2.10 -18.29
C LYS A 89 5.74 -3.38 -19.10
N GLY A 90 4.71 -3.65 -19.88
CA GLY A 90 4.71 -4.73 -20.86
C GLY A 90 4.12 -6.02 -20.32
N ARG A 91 2.80 -6.14 -20.43
CA ARG A 91 2.24 -7.38 -20.96
C ARG A 91 1.74 -7.06 -22.37
N VAL A 92 2.63 -7.31 -23.33
CA VAL A 92 2.32 -7.45 -24.76
C VAL A 92 1.21 -8.47 -24.97
#